data_AF-A0A448XGZ9-F1
#
_entry.id   AF-A0A448XGZ9-F1
#
_cell.length_a   1.000
_cell.length_b   1.000
_cell.length_c   1.000
_cell.angle_alpha   90.00
_cell.angle_beta   90.00
_cell.angle_gamma   90.00
#
_symmetry.space_group_name_H-M   'P 1'
#
loop_
_entity.id
_entity.type
_entity.pdbx_description
1 polymer ?
#
loop_
_entity_poly.entity_id
_entity_poly.type
_entity_poly.pdbx_seq_one_letter_code
_entity_poly.pdbx_strand_id
1 'polypeptide(L)'
;VFFQNSFRFIPTDYGIANEKEKRFVLPVDGLKIRSVETGFFGKKHVFALFYPDGRNVYKDYKQLELCAETAELVDSWKASFLRAGVYPARPSNDSKDMGESFSEETADPQLERQVEVIRNLVDSYMKIVHKTQRDLVPKICMHMVVNKVSKPIICLFFCRITASLVRHPQ
;
A
#
# COMPACT_ATOMS: atom_id res chain seq x y z
N VAL A 1 18.18 -4.58 -8.16
CA VAL A 1 17.40 -3.51 -8.82
C VAL A 1 16.93 -4.01 -10.18
N PHE A 2 15.65 -3.88 -10.49
CA PHE A 2 15.11 -4.26 -11.81
C PHE A 2 15.30 -3.15 -12.82
N PHE A 3 15.76 -3.49 -14.02
CA PHE A 3 15.86 -2.59 -15.15
C PHE A 3 15.61 -3.38 -16.44
N GLN A 4 14.64 -2.96 -17.25
CA GLN A 4 14.31 -3.59 -18.56
C GLN A 4 14.31 -5.13 -18.51
N ASN A 5 13.43 -5.71 -17.70
CA ASN A 5 13.27 -7.17 -17.59
C ASN A 5 14.54 -7.92 -17.13
N SER A 6 15.45 -7.23 -16.43
CA SER A 6 16.67 -7.82 -15.89
C SER A 6 16.83 -7.49 -14.42
N PHE A 7 17.18 -8.49 -13.63
CA PHE A 7 17.51 -8.34 -12.22
C PHE A 7 19.00 -8.06 -12.06
N ARG A 8 19.33 -6.84 -11.64
CA ARG A 8 20.71 -6.45 -11.36
C ARG A 8 21.05 -6.63 -9.89
N PHE A 9 22.10 -7.38 -9.59
CA PHE A 9 22.60 -7.60 -8.22
C PHE A 9 24.12 -7.51 -8.14
N ILE A 10 24.61 -7.23 -6.93
CA ILE A 10 26.03 -7.24 -6.59
C ILE A 10 26.22 -8.37 -5.59
N PRO A 11 26.99 -9.42 -5.92
CA PRO A 11 27.30 -10.47 -4.96
C PRO A 11 28.22 -9.89 -3.89
N THR A 12 27.81 -10.01 -2.63
CA THR A 12 28.68 -9.75 -1.48
C THR A 12 29.55 -10.97 -1.24
N ASP A 13 30.65 -11.11 -1.99
CA ASP A 13 31.68 -12.08 -1.63
C ASP A 13 32.31 -11.62 -0.31
N TYR A 14 32.25 -12.46 0.72
CA TYR A 14 32.65 -12.17 2.11
C TYR A 14 34.15 -11.89 2.33
N GLY A 15 34.93 -11.56 1.29
CA GLY A 15 36.38 -11.59 1.42
C GLY A 15 37.23 -10.76 0.49
N ILE A 16 36.71 -9.88 -0.38
CA ILE A 16 37.60 -9.03 -1.16
C ILE A 16 37.01 -7.62 -1.31
N ALA A 17 37.58 -6.68 -0.54
CA ALA A 17 37.63 -5.28 -0.88
C ALA A 17 38.45 -5.14 -2.18
N ASN A 18 37.82 -5.40 -3.33
CA ASN A 18 38.36 -5.00 -4.61
C ASN A 18 37.27 -4.33 -5.45
N GLU A 19 37.62 -3.11 -5.79
CA GLU A 19 36.86 -2.02 -6.36
C GLU A 19 36.54 -2.25 -7.85
N LYS A 20 35.85 -3.36 -8.14
CA LYS A 20 35.19 -3.58 -9.42
C LYS A 20 33.83 -4.21 -9.14
N GLU A 21 32.86 -3.38 -8.76
CA GLU A 21 31.44 -3.71 -8.70
C GLU A 21 30.96 -4.19 -10.08
N LYS A 22 31.27 -5.43 -10.46
CA LYS A 22 30.65 -6.07 -11.62
C LYS A 22 29.21 -6.34 -11.25
N ARG A 23 28.36 -5.38 -11.58
CA ARG A 23 26.91 -5.49 -11.52
C ARG A 23 26.50 -6.66 -12.42
N PHE A 24 26.08 -7.76 -11.83
CA PHE A 24 25.54 -8.88 -12.58
C PHE A 24 24.11 -8.57 -12.99
N VAL A 25 23.77 -8.93 -14.21
CA VAL A 25 22.45 -8.71 -14.80
C VAL A 25 21.90 -10.08 -15.17
N LEU A 26 20.87 -10.52 -14.44
CA LEU A 26 20.18 -11.78 -14.67
C LEU A 26 18.90 -11.51 -15.47
N PRO A 27 18.71 -12.13 -16.65
CA PRO A 27 17.43 -12.09 -17.35
C PRO A 27 16.34 -12.70 -16.46
N VAL A 28 15.18 -12.05 -16.36
CA VAL A 28 14.09 -12.56 -15.52
C VAL A 28 13.20 -13.57 -16.25
N ASP A 29 13.43 -13.78 -17.55
CA ASP A 29 12.62 -14.64 -18.40
C ASP A 29 12.70 -16.12 -17.96
N GLY A 30 11.57 -16.67 -17.52
CA GLY A 30 11.46 -18.07 -17.11
C GLY A 30 12.03 -18.39 -15.72
N LEU A 31 12.43 -17.37 -14.97
CA LEU A 31 12.89 -17.53 -13.59
C LEU A 31 11.69 -17.84 -12.67
N LYS A 32 11.89 -18.68 -11.66
CA LYS A 32 10.90 -18.98 -10.61
C LYS A 32 11.47 -18.73 -9.22
N ILE A 33 10.59 -18.36 -8.29
CA ILE A 33 10.94 -18.21 -6.87
C ILE A 33 10.61 -19.49 -6.11
N ARG A 34 11.51 -19.95 -5.23
CA ARG A 34 11.25 -21.00 -4.24
C ARG A 34 11.47 -20.43 -2.85
N SER A 35 10.50 -20.64 -1.95
CA SER A 35 10.72 -20.40 -0.52
C SER A 35 11.65 -21.48 0.01
N VAL A 36 12.75 -21.08 0.66
CA VAL A 36 13.65 -22.00 1.36
C VAL A 36 13.33 -21.87 2.84
N GLU A 37 12.77 -22.91 3.43
CA GLU A 37 12.51 -22.93 4.87
C GLU A 37 13.84 -23.08 5.62
N THR A 38 14.14 -22.09 6.46
CA THR A 38 15.37 -22.01 7.24
C THR A 38 15.32 -23.05 8.35
N GLY A 39 15.75 -24.28 8.05
CA GLY A 39 15.94 -25.34 9.02
C GLY A 39 17.00 -24.98 10.07
N PHE A 40 16.59 -24.92 11.33
CA PHE A 40 17.40 -25.07 12.54
C PHE A 40 18.45 -24.01 12.95
N PHE A 41 18.76 -22.96 12.17
CA PHE A 41 19.61 -21.87 12.67
C PHE A 41 19.11 -20.47 12.29
N GLY A 42 18.33 -19.87 13.21
CA GLY A 42 17.90 -18.47 13.16
C GLY A 42 16.84 -18.19 12.10
N LYS A 43 15.91 -17.28 12.41
CA LYS A 43 14.87 -16.79 11.49
C LYS A 43 15.48 -15.89 10.42
N LYS A 44 16.37 -16.39 9.56
CA LYS A 44 16.80 -15.66 8.38
C LYS A 44 15.71 -15.76 7.33
N HIS A 45 15.25 -14.62 6.84
CA HIS A 45 14.24 -14.57 5.79
C HIS A 45 14.93 -14.77 4.43
N VAL A 46 14.85 -15.99 3.90
CA VAL A 46 15.57 -16.42 2.70
C VAL A 46 14.60 -16.91 1.64
N PHE A 47 14.88 -16.58 0.38
CA PHE A 47 14.24 -17.21 -0.78
C PHE A 47 15.26 -17.45 -1.89
N ALA A 48 14.97 -18.41 -2.77
CA ALA A 48 15.84 -18.80 -3.86
C ALA A 48 15.21 -18.53 -5.24
N LEU A 49 16.04 -18.12 -6.19
CA LEU A 49 15.70 -17.99 -7.61
C LEU A 49 16.26 -19.19 -8.36
N PHE A 50 15.46 -19.83 -9.21
CA PHE A 50 15.87 -21.00 -10.00
C PHE A 50 15.17 -21.05 -11.37
N TYR A 51 15.82 -21.70 -12.34
CA TYR A 51 15.18 -22.06 -13.60
C TYR A 51 14.55 -23.45 -13.50
N PRO A 52 13.27 -23.65 -13.91
CA PRO A 52 12.64 -24.97 -13.91
C PRO A 52 13.34 -25.95 -14.85
N ASP A 53 14.01 -25.46 -15.90
CA ASP A 53 14.80 -26.25 -16.85
C ASP A 53 16.11 -26.81 -16.26
N GLY A 54 16.45 -26.49 -14.99
CA GLY A 54 17.70 -26.90 -14.36
C GLY A 54 18.94 -26.15 -14.86
N ARG A 55 18.75 -25.06 -15.62
CA ARG A 55 19.82 -24.16 -16.08
C ARG A 55 20.45 -23.43 -14.89
N ASN A 56 21.72 -23.09 -15.04
CA ASN A 56 22.45 -22.35 -14.04
C ASN A 56 21.95 -20.89 -14.01
N VAL A 57 21.65 -20.41 -12.79
CA VAL A 57 21.20 -19.03 -12.55
C VAL A 57 22.39 -18.10 -12.46
N TYR A 58 23.47 -18.54 -11.81
CA TYR A 58 24.68 -17.75 -11.64
C TYR A 58 25.91 -18.66 -11.63
N LYS A 59 26.87 -18.43 -12.55
CA LYS A 59 28.06 -19.30 -12.72
C LYS A 59 27.66 -20.79 -12.77
N ASP A 60 28.17 -21.59 -11.84
CA ASP A 60 27.89 -23.02 -11.70
C ASP A 60 26.72 -23.33 -10.75
N TYR A 61 26.07 -22.30 -10.21
CA TYR A 61 24.97 -22.44 -9.27
C TYR A 61 23.62 -22.52 -9.98
N LYS A 62 22.89 -23.60 -9.68
CA LYS A 62 21.52 -23.86 -10.17
C LYS A 62 20.45 -23.04 -9.46
N GLN A 63 20.76 -22.48 -8.30
CA GLN A 63 19.88 -21.61 -7.54
C GLN A 63 20.66 -20.43 -6.96
N LEU A 64 20.01 -19.26 -6.87
CA LEU A 64 20.56 -18.06 -6.24
C LEU A 64 19.73 -17.74 -4.99
N GLU A 65 20.34 -17.87 -3.82
CA GLU A 65 19.70 -17.58 -2.53
C GLU A 65 19.88 -16.11 -2.16
N LEU A 66 18.78 -15.46 -1.80
CA LEU A 66 18.73 -14.07 -1.36
C LEU A 66 18.22 -14.05 0.08
N CYS A 67 19.00 -13.42 0.95
CA CYS A 67 18.65 -13.24 2.36
C CYS A 67 18.32 -11.76 2.60
N ALA A 68 17.23 -11.49 3.31
CA ALA A 68 16.96 -10.18 3.86
C ALA A 68 16.95 -10.23 5.39
N GLU A 69 17.15 -9.07 6.01
CA GLU A 69 17.16 -8.91 7.46
C GLU A 69 15.75 -9.06 8.06
N THR A 70 14.72 -8.60 7.34
CA THR A 70 13.33 -8.62 7.81
C THR A 70 12.40 -9.34 6.83
N ALA A 71 11.28 -9.87 7.34
CA ALA A 71 10.24 -10.51 6.54
C ALA A 71 9.66 -9.54 5.51
N GLU A 72 9.42 -8.29 5.93
CA GLU A 72 8.85 -7.23 5.09
C GLU A 72 9.71 -6.93 3.85
N LEU A 73 11.04 -6.97 3.99
CA LEU A 73 11.95 -6.79 2.87
C LEU A 73 11.86 -7.96 1.89
N VAL A 74 11.76 -9.20 2.38
CA VAL A 74 11.54 -10.36 1.51
C VAL A 74 10.24 -10.25 0.75
N ASP A 75 9.15 -9.85 1.40
CA ASP A 75 7.86 -9.73 0.75
C ASP A 75 7.84 -8.58 -0.27
N SER A 76 8.50 -7.47 0.03
CA SER A 76 8.74 -6.38 -0.93
C SER A 76 9.55 -6.85 -2.16
N TRP A 77 10.59 -7.68 -1.94
CA TRP A 77 11.37 -8.26 -3.02
C TRP A 77 10.51 -9.22 -3.86
N LYS A 78 9.76 -10.14 -3.23
CA LYS A 78 8.84 -11.07 -3.91
C LYS A 78 7.81 -10.32 -4.75
N ALA A 79 7.20 -9.26 -4.22
CA ALA A 79 6.26 -8.42 -4.96
C ALA A 79 6.92 -7.76 -6.19
N SER A 80 8.18 -7.34 -6.05
CA SER A 80 8.96 -6.79 -7.16
C SER A 80 9.24 -7.83 -8.25
N PHE A 81 9.58 -9.06 -7.86
CA PHE A 81 9.75 -10.20 -8.78
C PHE A 81 8.44 -10.57 -9.49
N LEU A 82 7.31 -10.61 -8.76
CA LEU A 82 6.00 -10.90 -9.33
C LEU A 82 5.61 -9.89 -10.42
N ARG A 83 5.88 -8.60 -10.17
CA ARG A 83 5.69 -7.52 -11.17
C ARG A 83 6.60 -7.67 -12.38
N ALA A 84 7.78 -8.28 -12.22
CA ALA A 84 8.68 -8.60 -13.32
C ALA A 84 8.33 -9.92 -14.03
N GLY A 85 7.19 -10.55 -13.71
CA GLY A 85 6.74 -11.80 -14.34
C GLY A 85 7.41 -13.06 -13.78
N VAL A 86 8.11 -12.96 -12.65
CA VAL A 86 8.75 -14.09 -11.95
C VAL A 86 7.79 -14.62 -10.90
N TYR A 87 7.18 -15.77 -11.17
CA TYR A 87 6.18 -16.36 -10.30
C TYR A 87 6.81 -17.31 -9.27
N PRO A 88 6.20 -17.45 -8.08
CA PRO A 88 6.56 -18.52 -7.17
C PRO A 88 6.33 -19.87 -7.84
N ALA A 89 7.24 -20.80 -7.60
CA ALA A 89 7.07 -22.18 -8.02
C ALA A 89 5.89 -22.77 -7.26
N ARG A 90 4.91 -23.31 -8.00
CA ARG A 90 3.85 -24.13 -7.42
C ARG A 90 4.51 -25.23 -6.60
N PRO A 91 4.07 -25.48 -5.36
CA PRO A 91 4.56 -26.61 -4.60
C PRO A 91 4.17 -27.88 -5.37
N SER A 92 5.11 -28.44 -6.11
CA SER A 92 4.99 -29.79 -6.64
C SER A 92 5.21 -30.74 -5.46
N ASN A 93 4.18 -30.89 -4.63
CA ASN A 93 4.12 -31.92 -3.61
C ASN A 93 2.93 -32.82 -3.92
N ASP A 94 3.25 -34.06 -4.28
CA ASP A 94 2.39 -35.24 -4.27
C ASP A 94 1.88 -35.59 -2.86
N SER A 95 1.44 -34.60 -2.09
CA SER A 95 0.87 -34.80 -0.77
C SER A 95 -0.30 -33.83 -0.58
N LYS A 96 -1.50 -34.39 -0.75
CA LYS A 96 -2.72 -33.89 -0.11
C LYS A 96 -2.42 -33.68 1.37
N ASP A 97 -2.41 -32.44 1.82
CA ASP A 97 -3.18 -31.90 2.95
C ASP A 97 -2.54 -30.60 3.46
N MET A 98 -3.39 -29.72 4.00
CA MET A 98 -3.08 -28.50 4.74
C MET A 98 -2.74 -27.21 3.97
N GLY A 99 -3.79 -26.43 3.74
CA GLY A 99 -4.00 -25.23 4.55
C GLY A 99 -3.18 -23.98 4.19
N GLU A 100 -3.84 -23.10 3.43
CA GLU A 100 -3.79 -21.64 3.58
C GLU A 100 -2.51 -20.91 3.15
N SER A 101 -2.64 -20.18 2.02
CA SER A 101 -1.96 -18.91 1.68
C SER A 101 -1.60 -18.85 0.19
N PHE A 102 -2.57 -18.99 -0.71
CA PHE A 102 -2.42 -18.50 -2.09
C PHE A 102 -3.77 -18.35 -2.80
N SER A 103 -4.72 -17.68 -2.16
CA SER A 103 -5.95 -17.22 -2.83
C SER A 103 -5.74 -15.86 -3.50
N GLU A 104 -4.66 -15.72 -4.28
CA GLU A 104 -4.45 -14.59 -5.21
C GLU A 104 -4.55 -15.02 -6.68
N GLU A 105 -4.73 -16.32 -6.97
CA GLU A 105 -4.80 -16.82 -8.36
C GLU A 105 -6.15 -16.59 -9.07
N THR A 106 -7.11 -15.86 -8.47
CA THR A 106 -8.38 -15.52 -9.12
C THR A 106 -8.85 -14.08 -8.87
N ALA A 107 -7.94 -13.12 -8.72
CA ALA A 107 -8.33 -11.72 -8.89
C ALA A 107 -8.65 -11.50 -10.37
N ASP A 108 -9.93 -11.67 -10.71
CA ASP A 108 -10.44 -11.44 -12.05
C ASP A 108 -9.99 -10.04 -12.52
N PRO A 109 -9.25 -9.92 -13.64
CA PRO A 109 -8.84 -8.63 -14.20
C PRO A 109 -10.02 -7.68 -14.48
N GLN A 110 -11.26 -8.18 -14.53
CA GLN A 110 -12.47 -7.35 -14.58
C GLN A 110 -12.87 -6.81 -13.19
N LEU A 111 -12.72 -7.59 -12.13
CA LEU A 111 -13.01 -7.18 -10.76
C LEU A 111 -12.06 -6.07 -10.30
N GLU A 112 -10.76 -6.18 -10.59
CA GLU A 112 -9.79 -5.13 -10.24
C GLU A 112 -10.14 -3.77 -10.87
N ARG A 113 -10.56 -3.78 -12.15
CA ARG A 113 -11.02 -2.57 -12.85
C ARG A 113 -12.29 -2.01 -12.22
N GLN A 114 -13.25 -2.87 -11.87
CA GLN A 114 -14.48 -2.42 -11.22
C GLN A 114 -14.21 -1.80 -9.86
N VAL A 115 -13.33 -2.38 -9.06
CA VAL A 115 -12.98 -1.83 -7.75
C VAL A 115 -12.29 -0.47 -7.90
N GLU A 116 -11.43 -0.29 -8.90
CA GLU A 116 -10.82 1.01 -9.19
C GLU A 116 -11.86 2.07 -9.61
N VAL A 117 -12.84 1.70 -10.45
CA VAL A 117 -13.96 2.58 -10.80
C VAL A 117 -14.76 2.97 -9.55
N ILE A 118 -15.06 2.01 -8.68
CA ILE A 118 -15.78 2.26 -7.43
C ILE A 118 -14.99 3.21 -6.52
N ARG A 119 -13.68 3.03 -6.36
CA ARG A 119 -12.83 3.94 -5.58
C ARG A 119 -12.88 5.37 -6.11
N ASN A 120 -12.70 5.54 -7.43
CA ASN A 120 -12.76 6.85 -8.07
C ASN A 120 -14.13 7.54 -7.87
N LEU A 121 -15.22 6.78 -7.92
CA LEU A 121 -16.56 7.29 -7.65
C LEU A 121 -16.74 7.70 -6.19
N VAL A 122 -16.28 6.88 -5.25
CA VAL A 122 -16.35 7.16 -3.81
C VAL A 122 -15.53 8.40 -3.45
N ASP A 123 -14.31 8.54 -3.97
CA ASP A 123 -13.46 9.71 -3.74
C ASP A 123 -14.11 10.99 -4.30
N SER A 124 -14.68 10.91 -5.49
CA SER A 124 -15.43 12.01 -6.09
C SER A 124 -16.65 12.40 -5.25
N TYR A 125 -17.42 11.40 -4.80
CA TYR A 125 -18.58 11.63 -3.93
C TYR A 125 -18.18 12.25 -2.60
N MET A 126 -17.16 11.72 -1.91
CA MET A 126 -16.70 12.23 -0.63
C MET A 126 -16.17 13.66 -0.75
N LYS A 127 -15.50 13.99 -1.87
CA LYS A 127 -15.06 15.36 -2.17
C LYS A 127 -16.24 16.32 -2.30
N ILE A 128 -17.31 15.91 -2.99
CA ILE A 128 -18.53 16.71 -3.11
C ILE A 128 -19.18 16.88 -1.73
N VAL A 129 -19.34 15.80 -0.97
CA VAL A 129 -19.91 15.83 0.39
C VAL A 129 -19.12 16.74 1.34
N HIS A 130 -17.79 16.66 1.33
CA HIS A 130 -16.96 17.56 2.14
C HIS A 130 -17.07 19.02 1.71
N LYS A 131 -17.30 19.28 0.41
CA LYS A 131 -17.52 20.63 -0.09
C LYS A 131 -18.88 21.15 0.35
N THR A 132 -19.94 20.33 0.31
CA THR A 132 -21.27 20.73 0.76
C THR A 132 -21.33 20.89 2.27
N GLN A 133 -20.68 20.03 3.07
CA GLN A 133 -20.61 20.17 4.52
C GLN A 133 -19.92 21.48 4.93
N ARG A 134 -18.77 21.81 4.33
CA ARG A 134 -18.07 23.07 4.62
C ARG A 134 -18.86 24.32 4.22
N ASP A 135 -19.76 24.21 3.25
CA ASP A 135 -20.61 25.33 2.82
C ASP A 135 -21.90 25.45 3.65
N LEU A 136 -22.55 24.32 3.96
CA LEU A 136 -23.84 24.29 4.65
C LEU A 136 -23.70 24.45 6.16
N VAL A 137 -22.66 23.88 6.78
CA VAL A 137 -22.49 23.93 8.25
C VAL A 137 -22.36 25.37 8.75
N PRO A 138 -21.49 26.24 8.18
CA PRO A 138 -21.44 27.64 8.61
C PRO A 138 -22.75 28.39 8.37
N LYS A 139 -23.48 28.11 7.29
CA LYS A 139 -24.79 28.73 7.00
C LYS A 139 -25.84 28.33 8.04
N ILE A 140 -25.88 27.06 8.45
CA ILE A 140 -26.79 26.58 9.50
C ILE A 140 -26.40 27.18 10.85
N CYS A 141 -25.12 27.16 11.23
CA CYS A 141 -24.63 27.78 12.46
C CYS A 141 -24.94 29.28 12.49
N MET A 142 -24.69 30.00 11.40
CA MET A 142 -24.99 31.43 11.28
C MET A 142 -26.49 31.70 11.44
N HIS A 143 -27.33 30.93 10.74
CA HIS A 143 -28.78 31.05 10.86
C HIS A 143 -29.24 30.79 12.31
N MET A 144 -28.71 29.77 12.97
CA MET A 144 -29.02 29.46 14.36
C MET A 144 -28.58 30.58 15.32
N VAL A 145 -27.35 31.07 15.22
CA VAL A 145 -26.81 32.13 16.09
C VAL A 145 -27.61 33.43 15.92
N VAL A 146 -27.86 33.88 14.68
CA VAL A 146 -28.61 35.12 14.45
C VAL A 146 -30.05 35.02 14.94
N ASN A 147 -30.72 33.89 14.70
CA ASN A 147 -32.12 33.72 15.07
C ASN A 147 -32.34 33.41 16.54
N LYS A 148 -31.43 32.69 17.20
CA LYS A 148 -31.56 32.30 18.61
C LYS A 148 -30.85 33.24 19.58
N VAL A 149 -29.84 34.00 19.15
CA VAL A 149 -29.03 34.86 20.04
C VAL A 149 -29.17 36.34 19.69
N SER A 150 -28.92 36.74 18.43
CA SER A 150 -28.94 38.16 18.07
C SER A 150 -30.33 38.79 18.09
N LYS A 151 -31.35 38.10 17.56
CA LYS A 151 -32.75 38.60 17.57
C LYS A 151 -33.29 38.89 18.99
N PRO A 152 -33.21 37.95 19.95
CA PRO A 152 -33.67 38.24 21.31
C PRO A 152 -32.82 39.30 22.01
N ILE A 153 -31.50 39.37 21.78
CA ILE A 153 -30.65 40.41 22.38
C ILE A 153 -30.99 41.81 21.85
N ILE A 154 -31.17 41.96 20.53
CA ILE A 154 -31.58 43.24 19.92
C ILE A 154 -32.97 43.62 20.42
N CYS A 155 -33.91 42.67 20.49
CA CYS A 155 -35.25 42.91 21.01
C CYS A 155 -35.22 43.33 22.50
N LEU A 156 -34.42 42.66 23.33
CA LEU A 156 -34.23 43.00 24.75
C LEU A 156 -33.53 44.34 24.94
N PHE A 157 -32.55 44.67 24.10
CA PHE A 157 -31.84 45.96 24.14
C PHE A 157 -32.79 47.09 23.72
N PHE A 158 -33.55 46.91 22.64
CA PHE A 158 -34.54 47.89 22.19
C PHE A 158 -35.66 48.06 23.22
N CYS A 159 -36.21 46.97 23.76
CA CYS A 159 -37.19 47.01 24.86
C CYS A 159 -36.65 47.71 26.10
N ARG A 160 -35.38 47.51 26.47
CA ARG A 160 -34.75 48.21 27.60
C ARG A 160 -34.57 49.70 27.32
N ILE A 161 -34.15 50.07 26.11
CA ILE A 161 -34.03 51.49 25.71
C ILE A 161 -35.41 52.16 25.70
N THR A 162 -36.42 51.56 25.07
CA THR A 162 -37.77 52.13 25.05
C THR A 162 -38.39 52.18 26.44
N ALA A 163 -38.19 51.15 27.28
CA ALA A 163 -38.63 51.18 28.67
C ALA A 163 -37.90 52.23 29.51
N SER A 164 -36.64 52.53 29.21
CA SER A 164 -35.87 53.59 29.90
C SER A 164 -36.26 54.99 29.43
N LEU A 165 -36.60 55.15 28.14
CA LEU A 165 -37.12 56.41 27.58
C LEU A 165 -38.54 56.71 28.06
N VAL A 166 -39.40 55.69 28.21
CA VAL A 166 -40.77 55.84 28.72
C VAL A 166 -40.82 56.09 30.24
N ARG A 167 -39.77 55.76 30.99
CA ARG A 167 -39.72 55.96 32.45
C ARG A 167 -39.26 57.36 32.88
N HIS A 168 -38.93 58.24 31.93
CA HIS A 168 -38.70 59.67 32.19
C HIS A 168 -39.74 60.55 31.48
N PRO A 169 -40.94 60.68 32.06
CA PRO A 169 -41.69 61.92 32.00
C PRO A 169 -41.76 62.50 33.43
N GLN A 170 -41.14 63.67 33.60
CA GLN A 170 -41.03 64.48 34.83
C GLN A 170 -39.89 64.08 35.77
#